data_AF-A0A976JLI8-F1
#
_entry.id   AF-A0A976JLI8-F1
#
_cell.length_a   1.000
_cell.length_b   1.000
_cell.length_c   1.000
_cell.angle_alpha   90.00
_cell.angle_beta   90.00
_cell.angle_gamma   90.00
#
_symmetry.space_group_name_H-M   'P 1'
#
loop_
_entity.id
_entity.type
_entity.pdbx_description
1 polymer ?
#
loop_
_entity_poly.entity_id
_entity_poly.type
_entity_poly.pdbx_seq_one_letter_code
_entity_poly.pdbx_strand_id
1 'polypeptide(L)'
;MNSIYALNRSELNQFFQSHGHSALFTDFVFDEIYKNFENKNNDLNLLSQKAKQQIVENFDFNLPKIKQAHESSDGTVKFLIEFEDGASVETVLIPFFKKYTVCLSTQVGCAMNCQFCYTATQGLQRNLKANEIIGQYLIAWLYLKEKRSNHSIKPNVVFMGQGEPLHNFEELKKALQIMTDTKALELGPRQITLSTVGFLPGLERWKELPSINLALSLHSPFEEERKSLIPLNAKYPLKEVLAKLDTLPLKKRQYITLEYLLLKDFNDSEAHAEELSKVLPKEKVIFNIIPFNPWPVT
;
A
#
# COMPACT_ATOMS: atom_id res chain seq x y z
N MET A 1 7.19 -17.27 16.49
CA MET A 1 8.26 -16.24 16.56
C MET A 1 7.69 -14.97 15.93
N ASN A 2 8.19 -13.78 16.25
CA ASN A 2 7.67 -12.58 15.61
C ASN A 2 8.48 -12.32 14.33
N SER A 3 7.81 -12.02 13.22
CA SER A 3 8.51 -11.62 11.99
C SER A 3 9.25 -10.30 12.21
N ILE A 4 10.54 -10.22 11.86
CA ILE A 4 11.31 -8.98 11.93
C ILE A 4 10.72 -7.86 11.07
N TYR A 5 10.04 -8.23 9.97
CA TYR A 5 9.36 -7.31 9.06
C TYR A 5 8.11 -6.65 9.67
N ALA A 6 7.72 -7.02 10.89
CA ALA A 6 6.58 -6.41 11.58
C ALA A 6 6.98 -5.13 12.34
N LEU A 7 8.29 -4.91 12.53
CA LEU A 7 8.81 -3.81 13.34
C LEU A 7 9.34 -2.70 12.43
N ASN A 8 8.92 -1.46 12.72
CA ASN A 8 9.62 -0.30 12.18
C ASN A 8 10.98 -0.12 12.89
N ARG A 9 11.82 0.79 12.37
CA ARG A 9 13.17 1.00 12.91
C ARG A 9 13.18 1.43 14.38
N SER A 10 12.18 2.22 14.81
CA SER A 10 12.07 2.69 16.19
C SER A 10 11.76 1.53 17.15
N GLU A 11 10.84 0.66 16.77
CA GLU A 11 10.45 -0.53 17.55
C GLU A 11 11.61 -1.52 17.63
N LEU A 12 12.29 -1.78 16.51
CA LEU A 12 13.47 -2.64 16.48
C LEU A 12 14.61 -2.05 17.32
N ASN A 13 14.79 -0.73 17.28
CA ASN A 13 15.76 -0.04 18.12
C ASN A 13 15.46 -0.21 19.61
N GLN A 14 14.20 -0.09 20.01
CA GLN A 14 13.80 -0.29 21.41
C GLN A 14 14.10 -1.72 21.88
N PHE A 15 13.84 -2.72 21.03
CA PHE A 15 14.22 -4.11 21.31
C PHE A 15 15.73 -4.28 21.45
N PHE A 16 16.52 -3.72 20.53
CA PHE A 16 17.98 -3.86 20.59
C PHE A 16 18.61 -3.13 21.77
N GLN A 17 18.11 -1.95 22.13
CA GLN A 17 18.55 -1.22 23.31
C GLN A 17 18.28 -1.97 24.62
N SER A 18 17.12 -2.64 24.75
CA SER A 18 16.82 -3.44 25.95
C SER A 18 17.73 -4.66 26.11
N HIS A 19 18.44 -5.04 25.04
CA HIS A 19 19.43 -6.13 25.03
C HIS A 19 20.88 -5.63 24.93
N GLY A 20 21.12 -4.34 25.17
CA GLY A 20 22.46 -3.76 25.26
C GLY A 20 23.13 -3.42 23.92
N HIS A 21 22.37 -3.36 22.83
CA HIS A 21 22.88 -2.92 21.53
C HIS A 21 22.60 -1.43 21.28
N SER A 22 23.45 -0.80 20.46
CA SER A 22 23.36 0.63 20.15
C SER A 22 22.39 0.93 18.99
N ALA A 23 22.03 2.20 18.80
CA ALA A 23 21.23 2.61 17.64
C ALA A 23 21.95 2.37 16.31
N LEU A 24 23.29 2.45 16.27
CA LEU A 24 24.08 2.12 15.08
C LEU A 24 23.99 0.63 14.72
N PHE A 25 23.88 -0.25 15.72
CA PHE A 25 23.62 -1.66 15.49
C PHE A 25 22.24 -1.86 14.85
N THR A 26 21.21 -1.17 15.35
CA THR A 26 19.88 -1.19 14.71
C THR A 26 19.93 -0.74 13.27
N ASP A 27 20.60 0.39 12.98
CA ASP A 27 20.74 0.92 11.63
C ASP A 27 21.42 -0.09 10.70
N PHE A 28 22.46 -0.77 11.16
CA PHE A 28 23.14 -1.82 10.40
C PHE A 28 22.21 -3.00 10.11
N VAL A 29 21.53 -3.53 11.13
CA VAL A 29 20.63 -4.67 10.97
C VAL A 29 19.46 -4.31 10.04
N PHE A 30 18.87 -3.13 10.19
CA PHE A 30 17.75 -2.69 9.35
C PHE A 30 18.20 -2.54 7.88
N ASP A 31 19.37 -1.94 7.64
CA ASP A 31 19.93 -1.80 6.28
C ASP A 31 20.16 -3.16 5.64
N GLU A 32 20.74 -4.11 6.39
CA GLU A 32 21.02 -5.45 5.90
C GLU A 32 19.75 -6.22 5.52
N ILE A 33 18.72 -6.15 6.36
CA ILE A 33 17.47 -6.90 6.18
C ILE A 33 16.70 -6.46 4.94
N TYR A 34 16.80 -5.19 4.55
CA TYR A 34 15.96 -4.62 3.49
C TYR A 34 16.74 -4.29 2.22
N LYS A 35 17.98 -3.80 2.31
CA LYS A 35 18.78 -3.43 1.12
C LYS A 35 19.58 -4.60 0.57
N ASN A 36 20.05 -5.47 1.46
CA ASN A 36 20.80 -6.67 1.11
C ASN A 36 19.95 -7.94 1.20
N PHE A 37 18.62 -7.79 1.26
CA PHE A 37 17.63 -8.87 1.38
C PHE A 37 17.79 -10.01 0.36
N GLU A 38 18.39 -9.72 -0.79
CA GLU A 38 18.65 -10.67 -1.88
C GLU A 38 19.81 -11.64 -1.59
N ASN A 39 20.72 -11.25 -0.71
CA ASN A 39 21.85 -12.07 -0.33
C ASN A 39 21.35 -13.13 0.67
N LYS A 40 21.09 -14.35 0.19
CA LYS A 40 20.71 -15.53 1.03
C LYS A 40 21.59 -15.74 2.26
N ASN A 41 22.79 -15.15 2.27
CA ASN A 41 23.73 -15.23 3.37
C ASN A 41 23.56 -14.16 4.45
N ASN A 42 22.70 -13.14 4.26
CA ASN A 42 22.49 -11.96 5.11
C ASN A 42 23.79 -11.53 5.82
N ASP A 43 24.39 -10.41 5.44
CA ASP A 43 25.64 -9.88 6.02
C ASP A 43 25.55 -9.54 7.52
N LEU A 44 24.47 -9.97 8.19
CA LEU A 44 24.50 -10.43 9.58
C LEU A 44 25.71 -11.30 9.88
N ASN A 45 26.38 -11.91 8.88
CA ASN A 45 27.68 -12.55 9.06
C ASN A 45 28.73 -11.71 9.78
N LEU A 46 28.70 -10.39 9.58
CA LEU A 46 29.57 -9.41 10.24
C LEU A 46 29.21 -9.20 11.71
N LEU A 47 28.05 -9.67 12.16
CA LEU A 47 27.65 -9.62 13.57
C LEU A 47 28.36 -10.70 14.39
N SER A 48 28.63 -10.36 15.65
CA SER A 48 29.08 -11.34 16.64
C SER A 48 28.10 -12.52 16.75
N GLN A 49 28.60 -13.72 17.07
CA GLN A 49 27.75 -14.90 17.24
C GLN A 49 26.64 -14.69 18.27
N LYS A 50 26.95 -13.97 19.36
CA LYS A 50 25.96 -13.58 20.38
C LYS A 50 24.82 -12.74 19.80
N ALA A 51 25.15 -11.76 18.96
CA ALA A 51 24.14 -10.90 18.33
C ALA A 51 23.27 -11.67 17.32
N LYS A 52 23.88 -12.55 16.51
CA LYS A 52 23.13 -13.44 15.60
C LYS A 52 22.16 -14.33 16.35
N GLN A 53 22.64 -15.00 17.40
CA GLN A 53 21.82 -15.88 18.22
C GLN A 53 20.63 -15.14 18.82
N GLN A 54 20.87 -13.95 19.39
CA GLN A 54 19.81 -13.13 19.95
C GLN A 54 18.75 -12.73 18.90
N ILE A 55 19.15 -12.40 17.67
CA ILE A 55 18.22 -12.07 16.60
C ILE A 55 17.39 -13.31 16.21
N VAL A 56 18.03 -14.45 15.96
CA VAL A 56 17.38 -15.69 15.51
C VAL A 56 16.49 -16.33 16.58
N GLU A 57 16.79 -16.11 17.87
CA GLU A 57 15.94 -16.59 18.98
C GLU A 57 14.65 -15.77 19.13
N ASN A 58 14.64 -14.52 18.69
CA ASN A 58 13.52 -13.59 18.89
C ASN A 58 12.70 -13.35 17.62
N PHE A 59 13.33 -13.44 16.45
CA PHE A 59 12.72 -13.09 15.17
C PHE A 59 12.91 -14.15 14.09
N ASP A 60 11.87 -14.32 13.30
CA ASP A 60 11.96 -14.99 12.00
C ASP A 60 12.05 -13.96 10.86
N PHE A 61 12.52 -14.44 9.72
CA PHE A 61 12.71 -13.69 8.48
C PHE A 61 11.81 -14.24 7.36
N ASN A 62 10.71 -14.89 7.73
CA ASN A 62 9.87 -15.54 6.74
C ASN A 62 9.03 -14.50 5.99
N LEU A 63 8.99 -14.65 4.67
CA LEU A 63 8.01 -13.96 3.85
C LEU A 63 6.72 -14.79 3.74
N PRO A 64 5.58 -14.15 3.46
CA PRO A 64 4.37 -14.85 3.05
C PRO A 64 4.60 -15.81 1.87
N LYS A 65 3.75 -16.82 1.76
CA LYS A 65 3.90 -17.85 0.72
C LYS A 65 3.22 -17.40 -0.57
N ILE A 66 3.88 -17.57 -1.71
CA ILE A 66 3.23 -17.45 -3.02
C ILE A 66 2.43 -18.72 -3.26
N LYS A 67 1.10 -18.64 -3.17
CA LYS A 67 0.19 -19.75 -3.47
C LYS A 67 0.07 -19.96 -4.97
N GLN A 68 -0.05 -18.87 -5.72
CA GLN A 68 -0.11 -18.87 -7.19
C GLN A 68 0.55 -17.61 -7.73
N ALA A 69 1.13 -17.70 -8.92
CA ALA A 69 1.60 -16.56 -9.69
C ALA A 69 1.19 -16.73 -11.16
N HIS A 70 0.65 -15.67 -11.75
CA HIS A 70 0.25 -15.65 -13.15
C HIS A 70 0.89 -14.44 -13.85
N GLU A 71 1.62 -14.69 -14.94
CA GLU A 71 2.21 -13.64 -15.77
C GLU A 71 1.38 -13.49 -17.05
N SER A 72 0.89 -12.28 -17.28
CA SER A 72 0.15 -11.85 -18.46
C SER A 72 1.11 -11.52 -19.61
N SER A 73 0.59 -11.50 -20.84
CA SER A 73 1.36 -11.20 -22.06
C SER A 73 1.95 -9.79 -22.11
N ASP A 74 1.36 -8.84 -21.36
CA ASP A 74 1.88 -7.48 -21.19
C ASP A 74 3.00 -7.39 -20.13
N GLY A 75 3.35 -8.51 -19.50
CA GLY A 75 4.34 -8.62 -18.44
C GLY A 75 3.79 -8.30 -17.04
N THR A 76 2.49 -8.01 -16.90
CA THR A 76 1.84 -7.89 -15.59
C THR A 76 1.88 -9.23 -14.86
N VAL A 77 2.30 -9.23 -13.60
CA VAL A 77 2.36 -10.44 -12.77
C VAL A 77 1.40 -10.30 -11.60
N LYS A 78 0.46 -11.24 -11.49
CA LYS A 78 -0.50 -11.32 -10.40
C LYS A 78 -0.10 -12.47 -9.46
N PHE A 79 0.16 -12.13 -8.21
CA PHE A 79 0.46 -13.07 -7.14
C PHE A 79 -0.79 -13.28 -6.27
N LEU A 80 -1.07 -14.53 -5.93
CA LEU A 80 -1.93 -14.89 -4.81
C LEU A 80 -1.02 -15.25 -3.64
N ILE A 81 -0.99 -14.39 -2.63
CA ILE A 81 -0.10 -14.50 -1.48
C ILE A 81 -0.90 -15.03 -0.30
N GLU A 82 -0.46 -16.14 0.29
CA GLU A 82 -1.06 -16.83 1.42
C GLU A 82 -0.25 -16.54 2.71
N PHE A 83 -0.96 -16.20 3.77
CA PHE A 83 -0.41 -15.90 5.09
C PHE A 83 -0.49 -17.13 6.02
N GLU A 84 0.11 -17.04 7.21
CA GLU A 84 0.22 -18.17 8.16
C GLU A 84 -1.13 -18.73 8.60
N ASP A 85 -2.17 -17.90 8.62
CA ASP A 85 -3.53 -18.30 8.97
C ASP A 85 -4.34 -18.88 7.80
N GLY A 86 -3.70 -19.05 6.64
CA GLY A 86 -4.32 -19.59 5.41
C GLY A 86 -5.16 -18.57 4.63
N ALA A 87 -5.34 -17.35 5.14
CA ALA A 87 -5.94 -16.27 4.37
C ALA A 87 -5.01 -15.85 3.23
N SER A 88 -5.58 -15.33 2.14
CA SER A 88 -4.79 -14.92 0.98
C SER A 88 -5.26 -13.60 0.40
N VAL A 89 -4.31 -12.84 -0.14
CA VAL A 89 -4.59 -11.60 -0.87
C VAL A 89 -3.91 -11.56 -2.23
N GLU A 90 -4.41 -10.69 -3.09
CA GLU A 90 -3.80 -10.41 -4.38
C GLU A 90 -2.73 -9.31 -4.26
N THR A 91 -1.63 -9.50 -4.99
CA THR A 91 -0.61 -8.48 -5.23
C THR A 91 -0.29 -8.44 -6.71
N VAL A 92 -0.25 -7.26 -7.31
CA VAL A 92 -0.05 -7.14 -8.76
C VAL A 92 1.17 -6.29 -9.05
N LEU A 93 2.10 -6.84 -9.81
CA LEU A 93 3.28 -6.16 -10.32
C LEU A 93 3.04 -5.75 -11.78
N ILE A 94 3.05 -4.44 -12.05
CA ILE A 94 2.62 -3.85 -13.32
C ILE A 94 3.83 -3.17 -13.98
N PRO A 95 4.27 -3.60 -15.17
CA PRO A 95 5.25 -2.87 -15.96
C PRO A 95 4.64 -1.63 -16.61
N PHE A 96 5.33 -0.49 -16.54
CA PHE A 96 4.90 0.75 -17.20
C PHE A 96 6.08 1.66 -17.55
N PHE A 97 6.25 2.02 -18.83
CA PHE A 97 7.32 2.89 -19.35
C PHE A 97 8.69 2.69 -18.66
N LYS A 98 9.23 1.46 -18.74
CA LYS A 98 10.53 1.04 -18.16
C LYS A 98 10.62 1.07 -16.63
N LYS A 99 9.52 1.31 -15.94
CA LYS A 99 9.39 1.21 -14.47
C LYS A 99 8.40 0.10 -14.14
N TYR A 100 8.34 -0.24 -12.86
CA TYR A 100 7.34 -1.14 -12.31
C TYR A 100 6.59 -0.47 -11.18
N THR A 101 5.34 -0.90 -10.99
CA THR A 101 4.49 -0.50 -9.86
C THR A 101 3.92 -1.77 -9.23
N VAL A 102 3.96 -1.87 -7.91
CA VAL A 102 3.34 -2.94 -7.15
C VAL A 102 2.06 -2.42 -6.50
N CYS A 103 0.96 -3.09 -6.81
CA CYS A 103 -0.34 -2.89 -6.18
C CYS A 103 -0.44 -3.80 -4.95
N LEU A 104 -0.50 -3.19 -3.76
CA LEU A 104 -0.51 -3.87 -2.48
C LEU A 104 -1.91 -3.87 -1.85
N SER A 105 -2.22 -4.99 -1.20
CA SER A 105 -3.40 -5.15 -0.34
C SER A 105 -3.07 -4.75 1.09
N THR A 106 -4.07 -4.25 1.82
CA THR A 106 -3.97 -3.83 3.24
C THR A 106 -4.90 -4.61 4.17
N GLN A 107 -5.88 -5.33 3.61
CA GLN A 107 -6.82 -6.15 4.36
C GLN A 107 -7.14 -7.44 3.61
N VAL A 108 -7.58 -8.47 4.32
CA VAL A 108 -8.23 -9.64 3.72
C VAL A 108 -9.71 -9.29 3.56
N GLY A 109 -10.10 -9.01 2.32
CA GLY A 109 -11.42 -8.47 2.03
C GLY A 109 -11.52 -6.95 2.30
N CYS A 110 -12.73 -6.40 2.34
CA CYS A 110 -12.94 -4.96 2.58
C CYS A 110 -14.35 -4.66 3.15
N ALA A 111 -14.44 -3.76 4.13
CA ALA A 111 -15.70 -3.38 4.76
C ALA A 111 -16.43 -2.21 4.06
N MET A 112 -15.83 -1.61 3.03
CA MET A 112 -16.38 -0.40 2.40
C MET A 112 -17.59 -0.65 1.48
N ASN A 113 -17.82 -1.92 1.13
CA ASN A 113 -18.98 -2.36 0.33
C ASN A 113 -19.16 -1.60 -1.01
N CYS A 114 -18.06 -1.23 -1.68
CA CYS A 114 -18.13 -0.53 -2.96
C CYS A 114 -18.70 -1.44 -4.06
N GLN A 115 -19.75 -1.00 -4.75
CA GLN A 115 -20.54 -1.86 -5.65
C GLN A 115 -19.81 -2.28 -6.92
N PHE A 116 -18.81 -1.52 -7.34
CA PHE A 116 -17.95 -1.85 -8.49
C PHE A 116 -16.80 -2.81 -8.14
N CYS A 117 -16.56 -3.09 -6.85
CA CYS A 117 -15.37 -3.78 -6.38
C CYS A 117 -15.65 -5.25 -6.04
N TYR A 118 -14.99 -6.20 -6.70
CA TYR A 118 -15.13 -7.62 -6.38
C TYR A 118 -14.81 -7.94 -4.90
N THR A 119 -13.78 -7.30 -4.34
CA THR A 119 -13.37 -7.48 -2.93
C THR A 119 -14.49 -7.11 -1.95
N ALA A 120 -15.39 -6.20 -2.30
CA ALA A 120 -16.53 -5.83 -1.47
C ALA A 120 -17.47 -7.02 -1.21
N THR A 121 -17.62 -7.92 -2.19
CA THR A 121 -18.48 -9.11 -2.06
C THR A 121 -17.97 -10.13 -1.04
N GLN A 122 -16.68 -10.04 -0.65
CA GLN A 122 -16.05 -10.95 0.29
C GLN A 122 -16.26 -10.53 1.75
N GLY A 123 -16.74 -9.30 1.99
CA GLY A 123 -16.74 -8.67 3.31
C GLY A 123 -15.34 -8.42 3.86
N LEU A 124 -15.21 -7.90 5.08
CA LEU A 124 -13.92 -7.79 5.78
C LEU A 124 -13.72 -8.99 6.69
N GLN A 125 -12.59 -9.70 6.52
CA GLN A 125 -12.20 -10.77 7.43
C GLN A 125 -11.25 -10.23 8.52
N ARG A 126 -10.16 -9.58 8.11
CA ARG A 126 -9.18 -8.98 9.03
C ARG A 126 -8.28 -7.95 8.36
N ASN A 127 -7.61 -7.16 9.19
CA ASN A 127 -6.48 -6.33 8.78
C ASN A 127 -5.24 -7.18 8.52
N LEU A 128 -4.41 -6.74 7.56
CA LEU A 128 -3.06 -7.26 7.40
C LEU A 128 -2.10 -6.63 8.41
N LYS A 129 -1.17 -7.40 8.93
CA LYS A 129 -0.04 -6.91 9.72
C LYS A 129 1.00 -6.22 8.84
N ALA A 130 1.87 -5.39 9.43
CA ALA A 130 2.92 -4.68 8.71
C ALA A 130 3.84 -5.63 7.93
N ASN A 131 4.20 -6.79 8.52
CA ASN A 131 5.00 -7.80 7.84
C ASN A 131 4.28 -8.44 6.64
N GLU A 132 2.95 -8.55 6.69
CA GLU A 132 2.15 -9.07 5.57
C GLU A 132 2.05 -8.06 4.43
N ILE A 133 1.98 -6.76 4.74
CA ILE A 133 2.01 -5.67 3.74
C ILE A 133 3.41 -5.56 3.10
N ILE A 134 4.45 -5.53 3.93
CA ILE A 134 5.84 -5.45 3.47
C ILE A 134 6.25 -6.72 2.70
N GLY A 135 5.79 -7.89 3.16
CA GLY A 135 6.08 -9.16 2.52
C GLY A 135 5.60 -9.20 1.06
N GLN A 136 4.42 -8.66 0.77
CA GLN A 136 3.93 -8.51 -0.61
C GLN A 136 4.91 -7.71 -1.49
N TYR A 137 5.44 -6.60 -0.97
CA TYR A 137 6.41 -5.78 -1.69
C TYR A 137 7.74 -6.52 -1.91
N LEU A 138 8.27 -7.15 -0.87
CA LEU A 138 9.54 -7.89 -0.93
C LEU A 138 9.45 -9.06 -1.91
N ILE A 139 8.33 -9.78 -1.95
CA ILE A 139 8.05 -10.84 -2.94
C ILE A 139 8.12 -10.28 -4.37
N ALA A 140 7.41 -9.19 -4.64
CA ALA A 140 7.39 -8.58 -5.97
C ALA A 140 8.79 -8.04 -6.36
N TRP A 141 9.54 -7.50 -5.40
CA TRP A 141 10.89 -7.00 -5.64
C TRP A 141 11.88 -8.13 -5.94
N LEU A 142 11.86 -9.21 -5.17
CA LEU A 142 12.66 -10.41 -5.45
C LEU A 142 12.33 -10.99 -6.83
N TYR A 143 11.03 -11.04 -7.19
CA TYR A 143 10.61 -11.50 -8.51
C TYR A 143 11.24 -10.68 -9.64
N LEU A 144 11.21 -9.35 -9.53
CA LEU A 144 11.86 -8.47 -10.51
C LEU A 144 13.35 -8.74 -10.61
N LYS A 145 14.04 -8.91 -9.49
CA LYS A 145 15.49 -9.10 -9.48
C LYS A 145 15.89 -10.45 -10.06
N GLU A 146 15.10 -11.49 -9.82
CA GLU A 146 15.34 -12.82 -10.38
C GLU A 146 14.96 -12.91 -11.88
N LYS A 147 13.77 -12.45 -12.25
CA LYS A 147 13.20 -12.66 -13.61
C LYS A 147 13.44 -11.50 -14.57
N ARG A 148 13.86 -10.33 -14.06
CA ARG A 148 14.09 -9.09 -14.81
C ARG A 148 15.39 -8.43 -14.34
N SER A 149 16.47 -9.20 -14.24
CA SER A 149 17.77 -8.84 -13.66
C SER A 149 18.39 -7.53 -14.19
N ASN A 150 18.02 -7.09 -15.40
CA ASN A 150 18.43 -5.80 -15.96
C ASN A 150 17.73 -4.59 -15.30
N HIS A 151 16.78 -4.81 -14.40
CA HIS A 151 16.06 -3.77 -13.67
C HIS A 151 16.64 -3.57 -12.27
N SER A 152 17.25 -2.41 -12.04
CA SER A 152 17.87 -2.03 -10.76
C SER A 152 17.02 -1.05 -9.94
N ILE A 153 15.92 -0.56 -10.49
CA ILE A 153 15.08 0.47 -9.86
C ILE A 153 13.99 -0.21 -9.04
N LYS A 154 13.87 0.16 -7.77
CA LYS A 154 12.79 -0.32 -6.90
C LYS A 154 11.41 0.08 -7.46
N PRO A 155 10.41 -0.81 -7.50
CA PRO A 155 9.11 -0.49 -8.04
C PRO A 155 8.39 0.55 -7.18
N ASN A 156 7.54 1.34 -7.82
CA ASN A 156 6.57 2.20 -7.13
C ASN A 156 5.56 1.33 -6.37
N VAL A 157 4.85 1.93 -5.42
CA VAL A 157 3.82 1.29 -4.60
C VAL A 157 2.52 2.03 -4.78
N VAL A 158 1.45 1.29 -5.02
CA VAL A 158 0.08 1.79 -4.92
C VAL A 158 -0.71 0.91 -3.96
N PHE A 159 -1.42 1.52 -3.01
CA PHE A 159 -2.34 0.80 -2.13
C PHE A 159 -3.73 0.80 -2.75
N MET A 160 -3.90 -0.02 -3.79
CA MET A 160 -5.14 -0.18 -4.58
C MET A 160 -5.54 -1.65 -4.69
N GLY A 161 -4.96 -2.52 -3.87
CA GLY A 161 -5.31 -3.94 -3.78
C GLY A 161 -6.57 -4.13 -2.94
N GLN A 162 -6.61 -5.20 -2.17
CA GLN A 162 -7.72 -5.49 -1.28
C GLN A 162 -7.65 -4.66 0.00
N GLY A 163 -8.79 -4.07 0.39
CA GLY A 163 -8.95 -3.31 1.63
C GLY A 163 -9.00 -1.80 1.45
N GLU A 164 -9.48 -1.10 2.49
CA GLU A 164 -9.36 0.35 2.64
C GLU A 164 -8.12 0.64 3.51
N PRO A 165 -7.03 1.20 2.95
CA PRO A 165 -5.78 1.40 3.66
C PRO A 165 -5.95 2.17 4.97
N LEU A 166 -6.73 3.25 4.96
CA LEU A 166 -6.91 4.10 6.14
C LEU A 166 -7.75 3.44 7.24
N HIS A 167 -8.45 2.35 6.93
CA HIS A 167 -9.14 1.52 7.93
C HIS A 167 -8.18 0.56 8.65
N ASN A 168 -7.00 0.28 8.08
CA ASN A 168 -5.92 -0.48 8.70
C ASN A 168 -4.74 0.43 9.11
N PHE A 169 -5.05 1.52 9.82
CA PHE A 169 -4.13 2.64 9.98
C PHE A 169 -2.79 2.29 10.65
N GLU A 170 -2.80 1.54 11.75
CA GLU A 170 -1.57 1.28 12.53
C GLU A 170 -0.56 0.43 11.76
N GLU A 171 -1.03 -0.68 11.17
CA GLU A 171 -0.17 -1.58 10.41
C GLU A 171 0.30 -0.94 9.10
N LEU A 172 -0.58 -0.15 8.46
CA LEU A 172 -0.21 0.65 7.29
C LEU A 172 0.86 1.69 7.63
N LYS A 173 0.71 2.41 8.74
CA LYS A 173 1.69 3.42 9.18
C LYS A 173 3.06 2.80 9.39
N LYS A 174 3.14 1.64 10.06
CA LYS A 174 4.40 0.90 10.23
C LYS A 174 4.99 0.48 8.88
N ALA A 175 4.18 -0.09 7.97
CA ALA A 175 4.64 -0.47 6.65
C ALA A 175 5.18 0.74 5.85
N LEU A 176 4.47 1.87 5.88
CA LEU A 176 4.92 3.10 5.22
C LEU A 176 6.22 3.65 5.82
N GLN A 177 6.38 3.57 7.14
CA GLN A 177 7.64 3.95 7.81
C GLN A 177 8.79 3.07 7.32
N ILE A 178 8.61 1.75 7.25
CA ILE A 178 9.61 0.82 6.70
C ILE A 178 9.91 1.14 5.23
N MET A 179 8.89 1.37 4.42
CA MET A 179 9.04 1.67 2.99
C MET A 179 9.83 2.95 2.73
N THR A 180 9.66 3.97 3.57
CA THR A 180 10.28 5.29 3.39
C THR A 180 11.57 5.49 4.17
N ASP A 181 11.92 4.59 5.09
CA ASP A 181 13.13 4.71 5.90
C ASP A 181 14.40 4.56 5.04
N THR A 182 15.37 5.45 5.25
CA THR A 182 16.65 5.48 4.51
C THR A 182 17.57 4.33 4.86
N LYS A 183 17.31 3.62 5.95
CA LYS A 183 17.97 2.38 6.36
C LYS A 183 17.15 1.14 6.00
N ALA A 184 16.10 1.27 5.19
CA ALA A 184 15.35 0.12 4.69
C ALA A 184 15.13 0.21 3.17
N LEU A 185 13.87 0.27 2.74
CA LEU A 185 13.53 0.25 1.31
C LEU A 185 13.86 1.58 0.63
N GLU A 186 13.95 2.68 1.38
CA GLU A 186 14.35 4.00 0.87
C GLU A 186 13.51 4.43 -0.34
N LEU A 187 12.20 4.18 -0.30
CA LEU A 187 11.28 4.64 -1.34
C LEU A 187 11.02 6.13 -1.16
N GLY A 188 11.18 6.88 -2.24
CA GLY A 188 10.89 8.30 -2.25
C GLY A 188 9.38 8.56 -2.05
N PRO A 189 8.99 9.69 -1.44
CA PRO A 189 7.59 10.11 -1.27
C PRO A 189 6.70 9.98 -2.51
N ARG A 190 7.27 10.19 -3.70
CA ARG A 190 6.56 10.15 -4.99
C ARG A 190 6.40 8.75 -5.56
N GLN A 191 7.10 7.76 -5.00
CA GLN A 191 6.99 6.37 -5.42
C GLN A 191 5.83 5.66 -4.73
N ILE A 192 5.24 6.25 -3.68
CA ILE A 192 4.16 5.63 -2.92
C ILE A 192 2.89 6.46 -3.08
N THR A 193 1.81 5.80 -3.51
CA THR A 193 0.47 6.40 -3.57
C THR A 193 -0.50 5.56 -2.75
N LEU A 194 -1.12 6.19 -1.77
CA LEU A 194 -2.18 5.58 -0.96
C LEU A 194 -3.53 6.01 -1.56
N SER A 195 -4.37 5.04 -1.92
CA SER A 195 -5.75 5.32 -2.34
C SER A 195 -6.73 5.11 -1.17
N THR A 196 -7.77 5.92 -1.10
CA THR A 196 -8.85 5.79 -0.11
C THR A 196 -10.19 6.13 -0.73
N VAL A 197 -11.26 5.46 -0.27
CA VAL A 197 -12.64 5.83 -0.61
C VAL A 197 -13.19 6.99 0.23
N GLY A 198 -12.33 7.63 1.03
CA GLY A 198 -12.71 8.76 1.89
C GLY A 198 -13.02 8.37 3.33
N PHE A 199 -12.28 7.40 3.89
CA PHE A 199 -12.45 7.02 5.30
C PHE A 199 -11.94 8.13 6.24
N LEU A 200 -12.83 9.04 6.62
CA LEU A 200 -12.52 10.25 7.39
C LEU A 200 -11.71 10.01 8.67
N PRO A 201 -11.99 9.00 9.51
CA PRO A 201 -11.21 8.78 10.73
C PRO A 201 -9.72 8.57 10.48
N GLY A 202 -9.34 7.93 9.36
CA GLY A 202 -7.94 7.78 9.00
C GLY A 202 -7.36 9.02 8.29
N LEU A 203 -8.17 9.75 7.51
CA LEU A 203 -7.76 11.04 6.93
C LEU A 203 -7.48 12.09 8.01
N GLU A 204 -8.21 12.08 9.12
CA GLU A 204 -7.93 12.94 10.29
C GLU A 204 -6.52 12.73 10.86
N ARG A 205 -6.01 11.50 10.71
CA ARG A 205 -4.71 11.08 11.20
C ARG A 205 -3.61 11.16 10.14
N TRP A 206 -3.88 11.70 8.95
CA TRP A 206 -2.95 11.75 7.83
C TRP A 206 -1.56 12.30 8.18
N LYS A 207 -1.50 13.31 9.07
CA LYS A 207 -0.23 13.92 9.54
C LYS A 207 0.71 12.95 10.28
N GLU A 208 0.20 11.80 10.74
CA GLU A 208 1.00 10.77 11.39
C GLU A 208 1.71 9.84 10.38
N LEU A 209 1.31 9.87 9.10
CA LEU A 209 1.92 9.09 8.04
C LEU A 209 3.16 9.82 7.48
N PRO A 210 4.14 9.07 6.95
CA PRO A 210 5.18 9.66 6.12
C PRO A 210 4.59 10.44 4.95
N SER A 211 5.33 11.44 4.47
CA SER A 211 4.92 12.21 3.29
C SER A 211 4.92 11.30 2.06
N ILE A 212 3.72 11.01 1.54
CA ILE A 212 3.45 10.17 0.36
C ILE A 212 2.39 10.84 -0.53
N ASN A 213 2.13 10.29 -1.71
CA ASN A 213 1.01 10.74 -2.55
C ASN A 213 -0.32 10.17 -2.04
N LEU A 214 -1.40 10.91 -2.27
CA LEU A 214 -2.76 10.52 -1.95
C LEU A 214 -3.59 10.43 -3.23
N ALA A 215 -4.40 9.38 -3.32
CA ALA A 215 -5.47 9.23 -4.29
C ALA A 215 -6.82 9.13 -3.56
N LEU A 216 -7.84 9.78 -4.09
CA LEU A 216 -9.23 9.64 -3.65
C LEU A 216 -10.00 8.86 -4.71
N SER A 217 -10.60 7.74 -4.32
CA SER A 217 -11.59 7.03 -5.12
C SER A 217 -12.91 7.82 -5.10
N LEU A 218 -13.07 8.68 -6.12
CA LEU A 218 -14.15 9.66 -6.23
C LEU A 218 -15.38 9.07 -6.91
N HIS A 219 -15.21 8.67 -8.17
CA HIS A 219 -16.15 7.99 -9.07
C HIS A 219 -17.49 8.66 -9.39
N SER A 220 -17.99 9.61 -8.59
CA SER A 220 -19.07 10.52 -9.04
C SER A 220 -18.97 11.85 -8.27
N PRO A 221 -19.23 13.00 -8.93
CA PRO A 221 -19.38 14.28 -8.25
C PRO A 221 -20.74 14.41 -7.54
N PHE A 222 -21.73 13.58 -7.86
CA PHE A 222 -23.08 13.66 -7.30
C PHE A 222 -23.24 12.74 -6.09
N GLU A 223 -23.80 13.29 -5.01
CA GLU A 223 -23.87 12.62 -3.70
C GLU A 223 -24.63 11.28 -3.74
N GLU A 224 -25.79 11.24 -4.41
CA GLU A 224 -26.64 10.03 -4.47
C GLU A 224 -26.02 8.93 -5.35
N GLU A 225 -25.41 9.28 -6.47
CA GLU A 225 -24.67 8.33 -7.31
C GLU A 225 -23.43 7.81 -6.58
N ARG A 226 -22.68 8.71 -5.93
CA ARG A 226 -21.52 8.30 -5.17
C ARG A 226 -21.93 7.37 -4.02
N LYS A 227 -23.05 7.64 -3.36
CA LYS A 227 -23.59 6.78 -2.30
C LYS A 227 -24.03 5.43 -2.83
N SER A 228 -24.55 5.33 -4.06
CA SER A 228 -24.88 4.05 -4.66
C SER A 228 -23.62 3.24 -5.02
N LEU A 229 -22.55 3.88 -5.51
CA LEU A 229 -21.28 3.21 -5.81
C LEU A 229 -20.43 2.89 -4.57
N ILE A 230 -20.38 3.83 -3.62
CA ILE A 230 -19.54 3.84 -2.41
C ILE A 230 -20.45 4.13 -1.22
N PRO A 231 -21.06 3.09 -0.59
CA PRO A 231 -22.00 3.26 0.52
C PRO A 231 -21.44 4.03 1.72
N LEU A 232 -20.10 4.05 1.89
CA LEU A 232 -19.42 4.86 2.90
C LEU A 232 -19.79 6.34 2.81
N ASN A 233 -20.16 6.85 1.62
CA ASN A 233 -20.58 8.24 1.42
C ASN A 233 -21.73 8.66 2.34
N ALA A 234 -22.64 7.73 2.68
CA ALA A 234 -23.73 8.00 3.61
C ALA A 234 -23.26 8.35 5.04
N LYS A 235 -22.10 7.82 5.43
CA LYS A 235 -21.48 8.09 6.74
C LYS A 235 -20.51 9.27 6.67
N TYR A 236 -19.78 9.38 5.57
CA TYR A 236 -18.76 10.40 5.31
C TYR A 236 -19.03 11.04 3.94
N PRO A 237 -19.90 12.06 3.88
CA PRO A 237 -20.27 12.73 2.64
C PRO A 237 -19.07 13.29 1.88
N LEU A 238 -19.14 13.28 0.54
CA LEU A 238 -18.04 13.71 -0.31
C LEU A 238 -17.56 15.12 0.04
N LYS A 239 -18.49 16.03 0.33
CA LYS A 239 -18.16 17.41 0.70
C LYS A 239 -17.25 17.48 1.93
N GLU A 240 -17.47 16.64 2.93
CA GLU A 240 -16.64 16.60 4.14
C GLU A 240 -15.26 16.01 3.83
N VAL A 241 -15.21 14.96 3.01
CA VAL A 241 -13.96 14.37 2.52
C VAL A 241 -13.13 15.42 1.77
N LEU A 242 -13.71 16.12 0.80
CA LEU A 242 -13.03 17.16 0.03
C LEU A 242 -12.56 18.32 0.93
N ALA A 243 -13.41 18.78 1.86
CA ALA A 243 -13.01 19.79 2.83
C ALA A 243 -11.82 19.33 3.69
N LYS A 244 -11.77 18.05 4.06
CA LYS A 244 -10.62 17.49 4.76
C LYS A 244 -9.38 17.47 3.87
N LEU A 245 -9.50 17.06 2.61
CA LEU A 245 -8.41 17.04 1.64
C LEU A 245 -7.76 18.42 1.47
N ASP A 246 -8.55 19.49 1.44
CA ASP A 246 -8.07 20.88 1.37
C ASP A 246 -7.22 21.31 2.57
N THR A 247 -7.30 20.59 3.71
CA THR A 247 -6.49 20.90 4.91
C THR A 247 -5.22 20.06 5.00
N LEU A 248 -5.01 19.10 4.10
CA LEU A 248 -3.87 18.21 4.18
C LEU A 248 -2.56 18.96 3.85
N PRO A 249 -1.48 18.74 4.61
CA PRO A 249 -0.21 19.42 4.38
C PRO A 249 0.52 18.82 3.16
N LEU A 250 0.13 19.22 1.95
CA LEU A 250 0.81 18.79 0.72
C LEU A 250 2.16 19.51 0.59
N LYS A 251 3.23 18.77 0.32
CA LYS A 251 4.53 19.37 -0.01
C LYS A 251 4.53 19.97 -1.41
N LYS A 252 5.49 20.85 -1.69
CA LYS A 252 5.69 21.44 -3.02
C LYS A 252 5.76 20.36 -4.11
N ARG A 253 4.89 20.46 -5.13
CA ARG A 253 4.73 19.49 -6.23
C ARG A 253 4.22 18.12 -5.80
N GLN A 254 3.53 18.01 -4.66
CA GLN A 254 2.60 16.92 -4.43
C GLN A 254 1.22 17.32 -4.96
N TYR A 255 0.47 16.31 -5.38
CA TYR A 255 -0.85 16.45 -6.01
C TYR A 255 -1.74 15.39 -5.40
N ILE A 256 -3.04 15.68 -5.31
CA ILE A 256 -4.04 14.66 -5.01
C ILE A 256 -4.50 14.06 -6.33
N THR A 257 -4.49 12.74 -6.43
CA THR A 257 -5.07 12.05 -7.58
C THR A 257 -6.55 11.80 -7.32
N LEU A 258 -7.43 12.15 -8.25
CA LEU A 258 -8.84 11.81 -8.20
C LEU A 258 -9.08 10.64 -9.15
N GLU A 259 -9.45 9.49 -8.60
CA GLU A 259 -9.73 8.29 -9.38
C GLU A 259 -11.20 8.27 -9.79
N TYR A 260 -11.43 8.05 -11.09
CA TYR A 260 -12.75 8.08 -11.68
C TYR A 260 -12.96 6.86 -12.56
N LEU A 261 -13.69 5.86 -12.04
CA LEU A 261 -14.11 4.72 -12.84
C LEU A 261 -15.17 5.19 -13.82
N LEU A 262 -14.95 4.99 -15.12
CA LEU A 262 -15.90 5.35 -16.15
C LEU A 262 -16.88 4.19 -16.36
N LEU A 263 -18.13 4.42 -15.98
CA LEU A 263 -19.25 3.49 -16.09
C LEU A 263 -20.23 4.02 -17.13
N LYS A 264 -20.40 3.23 -18.18
CA LYS A 264 -21.24 3.59 -19.32
C LYS A 264 -22.68 3.86 -18.87
N ASP A 265 -23.26 4.95 -19.36
CA ASP A 265 -24.64 5.37 -19.11
C ASP A 265 -24.96 5.63 -17.62
N PHE A 266 -23.93 5.77 -16.78
CA PHE A 266 -24.08 6.03 -15.34
C PHE A 266 -23.37 7.32 -14.93
N ASN A 267 -22.05 7.40 -15.13
CA ASN A 267 -21.23 8.54 -14.69
C ASN A 267 -20.35 9.10 -15.82
N ASP A 268 -20.75 8.92 -17.07
CA ASP A 268 -19.96 9.24 -18.27
C ASP A 268 -20.54 10.39 -19.12
N SER A 269 -21.52 11.14 -18.59
CA SER A 269 -22.15 12.26 -19.31
C SER A 269 -21.41 13.59 -19.18
N GLU A 270 -21.67 14.54 -20.09
CA GLU A 270 -21.12 15.90 -20.02
C GLU A 270 -21.46 16.62 -18.69
N ALA A 271 -22.66 16.38 -18.15
CA ALA A 271 -23.06 16.95 -16.86
C ALA A 271 -22.16 16.49 -15.71
N HIS A 272 -21.66 15.25 -15.74
CA HIS A 272 -20.67 14.78 -14.77
C HIS A 272 -19.35 15.52 -14.91
N ALA A 273 -18.87 15.70 -16.14
CA ALA A 273 -17.63 16.44 -16.39
C ALA A 273 -17.73 17.91 -15.93
N GLU A 274 -18.86 18.56 -16.20
CA GLU A 274 -19.14 19.91 -15.72
C GLU A 274 -19.17 19.98 -14.19
N GLU A 275 -19.87 19.06 -13.53
CA GLU A 275 -19.97 19.08 -12.07
C GLU A 275 -18.64 18.74 -11.40
N LEU A 276 -17.88 17.79 -11.96
CA LEU A 276 -16.52 17.47 -11.52
C LEU A 276 -15.64 18.72 -11.47
N SER A 277 -15.77 19.63 -12.44
CA SER A 277 -14.99 20.88 -12.47
C SER A 277 -15.28 21.81 -11.28
N LYS A 278 -16.46 21.67 -10.65
CA LYS A 278 -16.91 22.52 -9.53
C LYS A 278 -16.57 21.93 -8.16
N VAL A 279 -16.48 20.60 -8.05
CA VAL A 279 -16.20 19.90 -6.78
C VAL A 279 -14.72 19.60 -6.56
N LEU A 280 -13.84 20.22 -7.36
CA LEU A 280 -12.41 20.00 -7.20
C LEU A 280 -11.88 20.56 -5.87
N PRO A 281 -10.98 19.83 -5.17
CA PRO A 281 -10.15 20.42 -4.13
C PRO A 281 -9.44 21.67 -4.66
N LYS A 282 -9.15 22.63 -3.77
CA LYS A 282 -8.40 23.84 -4.13
C LYS A 282 -6.96 23.53 -4.55
N GLU A 283 -6.44 22.42 -4.04
CA GLU A 283 -5.10 21.94 -4.35
C GLU A 283 -4.98 21.44 -5.80
N LYS A 284 -3.75 21.35 -6.30
CA LYS A 284 -3.53 20.81 -7.64
C LYS A 284 -3.89 19.32 -7.67
N VAL A 285 -4.87 18.97 -8.49
CA VAL A 285 -5.31 17.59 -8.69
C VAL A 285 -4.87 17.02 -10.03
N ILE A 286 -4.76 15.69 -10.07
CA ILE A 286 -4.63 14.91 -11.31
C ILE A 286 -5.86 14.01 -11.38
N PHE A 287 -6.59 14.04 -12.50
CA PHE A 287 -7.63 13.07 -12.74
C PHE A 287 -7.05 11.82 -13.39
N ASN A 288 -7.40 10.67 -12.83
CA ASN A 288 -7.14 9.37 -13.42
C ASN A 288 -8.47 8.74 -13.82
N ILE A 289 -8.76 8.72 -15.13
CA ILE A 289 -9.95 8.08 -15.69
C ILE A 289 -9.63 6.62 -15.93
N ILE A 290 -10.36 5.73 -15.28
CA ILE A 290 -10.08 4.30 -15.25
C ILE A 290 -11.22 3.57 -15.98
N PRO A 291 -10.94 2.82 -17.05
CA PRO A 291 -11.96 1.97 -17.66
C PRO A 291 -12.37 0.87 -16.68
N PHE A 292 -13.67 0.60 -16.58
CA PHE A 292 -14.17 -0.46 -15.71
C PHE A 292 -13.81 -1.84 -16.27
N ASN A 293 -13.24 -2.70 -15.43
CA ASN A 293 -12.96 -4.09 -15.75
C ASN A 293 -14.06 -4.97 -15.13
N PRO A 294 -14.91 -5.62 -15.94
CA PRO A 294 -16.01 -6.42 -15.43
C PRO A 294 -15.51 -7.69 -14.74
N TRP A 295 -16.24 -8.13 -13.73
CA TRP A 295 -16.08 -9.41 -13.05
C TRP A 295 -17.41 -10.17 -13.10
N PRO A 296 -17.46 -11.49 -12.76
CA PRO A 296 -18.52 -12.40 -13.22
C PRO A 296 -20.00 -12.02 -12.97
N VAL A 297 -20.29 -10.99 -12.16
CA VAL A 297 -21.65 -10.52 -11.87
C VAL A 297 -21.84 -9.00 -12.09
N THR A 298 -20.97 -8.34 -12.86
CA THR A 298 -21.07 -6.91 -13.25
C THR A 298 -21.01 -6.71 -14.75
#